data_AF-A0AAE3XRC0-F1
#
_entry.id   AF-A0AAE3XRC0-F1
#
_cell.length_a   1.000
_cell.length_b   1.000
_cell.length_c   1.000
_cell.angle_alpha   90.00
_cell.angle_beta   90.00
_cell.angle_gamma   90.00
#
_symmetry.space_group_name_H-M   'P 1'
#
loop_
_entity.id
_entity.type
_entity.pdbx_description
1 polymer ?
#
loop_
_entity_poly.entity_id
_entity_poly.type
_entity_poly.pdbx_seq_one_letter_code
_entity_poly.pdbx_strand_id
1 'polypeptide(L)'
;MKLPLAPQDKANHFLYGSVITCISILAILYIDQKLFASNFLIWMGIVPAIAFGIFKEVWDSRGRGNVEAMDAVWTIFGGVPIWLCTLLAMKFYS
;
A
#
# COMPACT_ATOMS: atom_id res chain seq x y z
N MET A 1 -1.28 -1.93 -28.57
CA MET A 1 -0.13 -2.69 -28.04
C MET A 1 -0.66 -3.74 -27.07
N LYS A 2 -0.16 -4.98 -27.13
CA LYS A 2 -0.39 -5.94 -26.05
C LYS A 2 0.69 -5.68 -25.00
N LEU A 3 0.31 -5.07 -23.89
CA LEU A 3 1.23 -4.95 -22.76
C LEU A 3 1.46 -6.34 -22.19
N PRO A 4 2.70 -6.68 -21.76
CA PRO A 4 2.94 -7.93 -21.05
C PRO A 4 2.12 -7.94 -19.77
N LEU A 5 1.39 -9.04 -19.53
CA LEU A 5 0.67 -9.24 -18.28
C LEU A 5 1.68 -9.53 -17.18
N ALA A 6 1.53 -8.87 -16.04
CA ALA A 6 2.27 -9.23 -14.85
C ALA A 6 1.92 -10.67 -14.44
N PRO A 7 2.88 -11.44 -13.90
CA PRO A 7 2.57 -12.72 -13.28
C PRO A 7 1.47 -12.56 -12.23
N GLN A 8 0.51 -13.49 -12.17
CA GLN A 8 -0.66 -13.40 -11.29
C GLN A 8 -0.28 -13.13 -9.82
N ASP A 9 0.76 -13.80 -9.35
CA ASP A 9 1.30 -13.65 -8.00
C ASP A 9 1.71 -12.20 -7.70
N LYS A 10 2.48 -11.58 -8.61
CA LYS A 10 2.91 -10.18 -8.49
C LYS A 10 1.74 -9.20 -8.60
N ALA A 11 0.75 -9.52 -9.44
CA ALA A 11 -0.49 -8.75 -9.55
C ALA A 11 -1.30 -8.79 -8.24
N ASN A 12 -1.32 -9.94 -7.55
CA ASN A 12 -1.98 -10.07 -6.25
C ASN A 12 -1.26 -9.24 -5.18
N HIS A 13 0.08 -9.29 -5.12
CA HIS A 13 0.87 -8.45 -4.22
C HIS A 13 0.62 -6.96 -4.42
N PHE A 14 0.59 -6.52 -5.68
CA PHE A 14 0.20 -5.15 -6.03
C PHE A 14 -1.21 -4.79 -5.56
N LEU A 15 -2.18 -5.68 -5.76
CA LEU A 15 -3.55 -5.45 -5.32
C LEU A 15 -3.63 -5.37 -3.79
N TYR A 16 -2.93 -6.24 -3.05
CA TYR A 16 -2.89 -6.18 -1.59
C TYR A 16 -2.32 -4.86 -1.10
N GLY A 17 -1.23 -4.37 -1.71
CA GLY A 17 -0.69 -3.04 -1.43
C GLY A 17 -1.70 -1.91 -1.59
N SER A 18 -2.45 -1.96 -2.70
CA SER A 18 -3.50 -0.98 -3.01
C SER A 18 -4.61 -1.00 -1.95
N VAL A 19 -5.09 -2.21 -1.62
CA VAL A 19 -6.17 -2.42 -0.65
C VAL A 19 -5.75 -2.00 0.75
N ILE A 20 -4.56 -2.40 1.21
CA ILE A 20 -4.02 -2.05 2.53
C ILE A 20 -3.92 -0.53 2.68
N THR A 21 -3.37 0.14 1.67
CA THR A 21 -3.25 1.61 1.66
C THR A 21 -4.62 2.29 1.71
N CYS A 22 -5.55 1.83 0.88
CA CYS A 22 -6.92 2.36 0.84
C CYS A 22 -7.64 2.20 2.19
N ILE A 23 -7.63 1.01 2.77
CA ILE A 23 -8.24 0.73 4.08
C ILE A 23 -7.60 1.58 5.16
N SER A 24 -6.27 1.73 5.15
CA SER A 24 -5.54 2.52 6.14
C SER A 24 -5.96 3.99 6.12
N ILE A 25 -6.05 4.58 4.92
CA ILE A 25 -6.55 5.96 4.73
C ILE A 25 -8.00 6.07 5.22
N LEU A 26 -8.88 5.17 4.79
CA LEU A 26 -10.29 5.19 5.18
C LEU A 26 -10.48 5.04 6.70
N ALA A 27 -9.70 4.17 7.35
CA ALA A 27 -9.74 3.98 8.79
C ALA A 27 -9.33 5.25 9.55
N ILE A 28 -8.30 5.97 9.08
CA ILE A 28 -7.87 7.23 9.70
C ILE A 28 -8.95 8.31 9.55
N LEU A 29 -9.51 8.44 8.35
CA LEU A 29 -10.57 9.42 8.08
C LEU A 29 -11.88 9.11 8.81
N TYR A 30 -12.14 7.83 9.09
CA TYR A 30 -13.26 7.42 9.94
C TYR A 30 -13.07 7.86 11.40
N ILE A 31 -11.84 7.81 11.92
CA ILE A 31 -11.52 8.23 13.29
C ILE A 31 -11.58 9.76 13.42
N ASP A 32 -10.93 10.49 12.51
CA ASP A 32 -10.96 11.96 12.51
C ASP A 32 -10.75 12.52 11.09
N GLN A 33 -11.82 13.08 10.53
CA GLN A 33 -11.80 13.69 9.20
C GLN A 33 -10.87 14.91 9.11
N LYS A 34 -10.58 15.60 10.21
CA LYS A 34 -9.66 16.75 10.22
C LYS A 34 -8.23 16.35 9.90
N LEU A 35 -7.90 15.06 10.02
CA LEU A 35 -6.61 14.53 9.62
C LEU A 35 -6.42 14.51 8.10
N PHE A 36 -7.47 14.75 7.30
CA PHE A 36 -7.37 14.72 5.84
C PHE A 36 -6.26 15.64 5.31
N ALA A 37 -6.13 16.86 5.85
CA ALA A 37 -5.12 17.84 5.43
C ALA A 37 -3.80 17.74 6.22
N SER A 38 -3.63 16.72 7.06
CA SER A 38 -2.48 16.60 7.95
C SER A 38 -1.31 15.87 7.28
N ASN A 39 -0.08 16.28 7.62
CA ASN A 39 1.14 15.51 7.27
C ASN A 39 1.11 14.08 7.84
N PHE A 40 0.29 13.83 8.86
CA PHE A 40 0.10 12.51 9.46
C PHE A 40 -0.56 11.52 8.48
N LEU A 41 -1.59 11.94 7.73
CA LEU A 41 -2.28 11.09 6.75
C LEU A 41 -1.33 10.67 5.60
N ILE A 42 -0.42 11.56 5.21
CA ILE A 42 0.57 11.29 4.16
C ILE A 42 1.40 10.05 4.51
N TRP A 43 1.98 10.01 5.71
CA TRP A 43 2.82 8.89 6.10
C TRP A 43 2.00 7.63 6.39
N MET A 44 0.85 7.79 7.06
CA MET A 44 0.01 6.66 7.44
C MET A 44 -0.76 6.03 6.29
N GLY A 45 -0.82 6.68 5.12
CA GLY A 45 -1.34 6.06 3.91
C GLY A 45 -0.43 4.93 3.40
N ILE A 46 0.88 5.15 3.31
CA ILE A 46 1.81 4.21 2.65
C ILE A 46 2.56 3.30 3.63
N VAL A 47 2.83 3.76 4.85
CA VAL A 47 3.57 3.00 5.87
C VAL A 47 2.95 1.62 6.14
N PRO A 48 1.62 1.45 6.22
CA PRO A 48 1.02 0.13 6.42
C PRO A 48 1.31 -0.86 5.28
N ALA A 49 1.33 -0.42 4.02
CA ALA A 49 1.68 -1.28 2.90
C ALA A 49 3.15 -1.70 2.94
N ILE A 50 4.05 -0.78 3.31
CA ILE A 50 5.48 -1.08 3.54
C ILE A 50 5.65 -2.09 4.68
N ALA A 51 5.01 -1.82 5.83
CA ALA A 51 5.08 -2.68 6.99
C ALA A 51 4.54 -4.08 6.69
N PHE A 52 3.41 -4.18 5.99
CA PHE A 52 2.82 -5.47 5.62
C PHE A 52 3.68 -6.25 4.63
N GLY A 53 4.24 -5.58 3.61
CA GLY A 53 5.16 -6.21 2.66
C GLY A 53 6.39 -6.80 3.35
N ILE A 54 7.02 -6.03 4.23
CA ILE A 54 8.18 -6.50 5.01
C ILE A 54 7.78 -7.60 5.99
N PHE A 55 6.66 -7.43 6.70
CA PHE A 55 6.19 -8.41 7.69
C PHE A 55 5.90 -9.77 7.05
N LYS A 56 5.30 -9.80 5.85
CA LYS A 56 5.08 -11.04 5.11
C LYS A 56 6.40 -11.77 4.85
N GLU A 57 7.42 -11.08 4.35
CA GLU A 57 8.72 -11.70 4.05
C GLU A 57 9.41 -12.25 5.31
N VAL A 58 9.35 -11.50 6.41
CA VAL A 58 9.88 -11.95 7.72
C VAL A 58 9.09 -13.14 8.27
N TRP A 59 7.80 -13.22 7.97
CA TRP A 59 6.96 -14.33 8.35
C TRP A 59 7.26 -15.59 7.53
N ASP A 60 7.40 -15.44 6.22
CA ASP A 60 7.72 -16.53 5.29
C ASP A 60 9.12 -17.09 5.55
N SER A 61 10.08 -16.24 5.95
CA SER A 61 11.44 -16.65 6.33
C SER A 61 11.51 -17.59 7.54
N ARG A 62 10.39 -17.76 8.27
CA ARG A 62 10.27 -18.71 9.39
C ARG A 62 9.78 -20.09 8.93
N GLY A 63 9.92 -20.41 7.64
CA GLY A 63 9.53 -21.69 7.05
C GLY A 63 8.03 -21.79 6.74
N ARG A 64 7.34 -20.66 6.62
CA ARG A 64 5.88 -20.61 6.36
C ARG A 64 5.53 -20.29 4.91
N GLY A 65 6.53 -19.96 4.08
CA GLY A 65 6.34 -19.64 2.67
C GLY A 65 7.67 -19.48 1.94
N ASN A 66 7.61 -19.04 0.69
CA ASN A 66 8.78 -18.66 -0.09
C ASN A 66 9.12 -17.20 0.21
N VAL A 67 10.36 -16.96 0.61
CA VAL A 67 10.88 -15.60 0.75
C VAL A 67 11.22 -15.09 -0.64
N GLU A 68 10.52 -14.06 -1.08
CA GLU A 68 10.76 -13.40 -2.35
C GLU A 68 10.62 -11.88 -2.15
N ALA A 69 11.75 -11.19 -2.00
CA ALA A 69 11.77 -9.73 -1.76
C ALA A 69 10.98 -8.93 -2.82
N MET A 70 10.80 -9.50 -4.01
CA MET A 70 9.99 -8.90 -5.07
C MET A 70 8.51 -8.77 -4.66
N ASP A 71 7.96 -9.66 -3.84
CA ASP A 71 6.58 -9.61 -3.33
C ASP A 71 6.36 -8.38 -2.45
N ALA A 72 7.31 -8.10 -1.55
CA ALA A 72 7.30 -6.89 -0.75
C ALA A 72 7.34 -5.64 -1.63
N VAL A 73 8.19 -5.66 -2.67
CA VAL A 73 8.31 -4.55 -3.63
C VAL A 73 6.99 -4.33 -4.38
N TRP A 74 6.36 -5.38 -4.91
CA TRP A 74 5.06 -5.26 -5.58
C TRP A 74 3.96 -4.78 -4.62
N THR A 75 3.98 -5.21 -3.37
CA THR A 75 3.07 -4.73 -2.32
C THR A 75 3.25 -3.23 -2.06
N ILE A 76 4.49 -2.76 -1.97
CA ILE A 76 4.76 -1.32 -1.80
C ILE A 76 4.30 -0.54 -3.03
N PHE A 77 4.65 -1.01 -4.24
CA PHE A 77 4.23 -0.37 -5.49
C PHE A 77 2.71 -0.31 -5.64
N GLY A 78 2.00 -1.32 -5.15
CA GLY A 78 0.54 -1.33 -5.10
C GLY A 78 -0.05 -0.18 -4.28
N GLY A 79 0.60 0.19 -3.18
CA GLY A 79 0.14 1.31 -2.34
C GLY A 79 0.35 2.68 -2.99
N VAL A 80 1.36 2.82 -3.85
CA VAL A 80 1.78 4.11 -4.41
C VAL A 80 0.67 4.83 -5.19
N PRO A 81 -0.09 4.20 -6.13
CA PRO A 81 -1.17 4.88 -6.84
C PRO A 81 -2.24 5.46 -5.91
N ILE A 82 -2.65 4.70 -4.89
CA ILE A 82 -3.67 5.15 -3.94
C ILE A 82 -3.12 6.30 -3.11
N TRP A 83 -1.90 6.17 -2.60
CA TRP A 83 -1.23 7.22 -1.86
C TRP A 83 -1.07 8.52 -2.67
N LEU A 84 -0.64 8.43 -3.93
CA LEU A 84 -0.53 9.58 -4.84
C LEU A 84 -1.89 10.24 -5.09
N CYS A 85 -2.95 9.44 -5.31
CA CYS A 85 -4.30 9.97 -5.44
C CYS A 85 -4.74 10.73 -4.18
N THR A 86 -4.42 10.22 -2.99
CA THR A 86 -4.69 10.93 -1.72
C THR A 86 -3.92 12.24 -1.62
N LEU A 87 -2.62 12.26 -1.97
CA LEU A 87 -1.83 13.49 -1.99
C LEU A 87 -2.40 14.55 -2.94
N LEU A 88 -2.83 14.12 -4.13
CA LEU A 88 -3.48 15.00 -5.10
C LEU A 88 -4.80 15.52 -4.55
N ALA A 89 -5.62 14.65 -3.94
CA ALA A 89 -6.87 15.06 -3.32
C ALA A 89 -6.64 16.10 -2.22
N MET A 90 -5.66 15.91 -1.33
CA MET A 90 -5.33 16.85 -0.25
C MET A 90 -5.06 18.28 -0.75
N LYS A 91 -4.43 18.45 -1.92
CA LYS A 91 -4.19 19.77 -2.53
C LYS A 91 -5.46 20.55 -2.88
N PHE A 92 -6.60 19.86 -3.05
CA PHE A 92 -7.88 20.50 -3.37
C PHE A 92 -8.73 20.81 -2.12
N TYR A 93 -8.34 20.32 -0.94
CA TYR A 93 -9.05 20.52 0.33
C TYR A 93 -8.26 21.37 1.35
N SER A 94 -7.11 21.90 0.96
CA SER A 94 -6.30 22.86 1.74
C SER A 94 -6.54 24.28 1.22
#